data_AF-A0A8H6C2T4-F1
#
_entry.id   AF-A0A8H6C2T4-F1
#
_cell.length_a   1.000
_cell.length_b   1.000
_cell.length_c   1.000
_cell.angle_alpha   90.00
_cell.angle_beta   90.00
_cell.angle_gamma   90.00
#
_symmetry.space_group_name_H-M   'P 1'
#
loop_
_entity.id
_entity.type
_entity.pdbx_description
1 polymer ?
#
loop_
_entity_poly.entity_id
_entity_poly.type
_entity_poly.pdbx_seq_one_letter_code
_entity_poly.pdbx_strand_id
1 'polypeptide(L)'
;MSLPLGGILGENMGLGKTLMCLSLINLTKYEITKIPSDNFLLYNEIEIHDEIKTLTEICREKIIHSSIPWKLYNLPTSVTANLAKHPGYFCIDLNDHEKNKRSHKSGTTGTKSTSYLKLYMSSTTLIIVPDNLFIQWVDEIAHHVEPNFLKILCAANYIKSDQIKDQFLPNPKFVNTIPESPVELIEYDVILISQSCLNKSFANKNRNSQKNGNSQVPSLRQVYWKRLIIDEGHIVQSKTSNAAQICRLLFSERRWAVSGTPTSGLTKIYMEEGEEDTELQRLGVLISNFLKLEPYYTQPKLWTQDIINPLINSRYGSELIFSNIINSIIIRHQPNQTNIKLPNFHHEKLY
;
A
#
# COMPACT_ATOMS: atom_id res chain seq x y z
N MET A 1 18.90 -3.94 -10.64
CA MET A 1 17.72 -4.06 -9.76
C MET A 1 16.86 -2.83 -9.98
N SER A 2 15.62 -2.97 -10.42
CA SER A 2 14.66 -1.87 -10.31
C SER A 2 14.35 -1.69 -8.82
N LEU A 3 14.73 -0.55 -8.24
CA LEU A 3 14.39 -0.25 -6.86
C LEU A 3 12.87 -0.20 -6.70
N PRO A 4 12.34 -0.63 -5.54
CA PRO A 4 10.91 -0.57 -5.30
C PRO A 4 10.50 0.89 -5.25
N LEU A 5 9.32 1.23 -5.79
CA LEU A 5 8.79 2.59 -5.70
C LEU A 5 8.21 2.79 -4.29
N GLY A 6 9.05 2.91 -3.28
CA GLY A 6 8.66 2.97 -1.88
C GLY A 6 9.72 2.38 -0.97
N GLY A 7 9.38 2.21 0.31
CA GLY A 7 10.36 1.77 1.28
C GLY A 7 9.86 1.78 2.72
N ILE A 8 10.80 1.89 3.63
CA ILE A 8 10.55 1.88 5.07
C ILE A 8 10.94 3.24 5.62
N LEU A 9 9.99 3.95 6.23
CA LEU A 9 10.23 5.20 6.92
C LEU A 9 10.48 4.91 8.40
N GLY A 10 11.77 4.83 8.77
CA GLY A 10 12.30 4.40 10.06
C GLY A 10 12.51 5.52 11.08
N GLU A 11 11.54 6.43 11.20
CA GLU A 11 11.68 7.69 11.94
C GLU A 11 11.18 7.60 13.39
N ASN A 12 11.91 8.21 14.34
CA ASN A 12 11.49 8.21 15.74
C ASN A 12 10.15 8.92 15.96
N MET A 13 9.47 8.60 17.06
CA MET A 13 8.22 9.28 17.44
C MET A 13 8.47 10.78 17.60
N GLY A 14 7.53 11.61 17.12
CA GLY A 14 7.62 13.07 17.22
C GLY A 14 8.46 13.77 16.13
N LEU A 15 9.10 13.05 15.20
CA LEU A 15 9.89 13.66 14.11
C LEU A 15 9.11 13.98 12.83
N GLY A 16 7.78 14.10 12.89
CA GLY A 16 6.97 14.54 11.75
C GLY A 16 6.73 13.50 10.64
N LYS A 17 6.69 12.20 11.00
CA LYS A 17 6.36 11.10 10.05
C LYS A 17 5.10 11.34 9.24
N THR A 18 4.04 11.77 9.93
CA THR A 18 2.75 12.06 9.33
C THR A 18 2.88 13.19 8.31
N LEU A 19 3.57 14.27 8.67
CA LEU A 19 3.83 15.41 7.79
C LEU A 19 4.63 15.02 6.53
N MET A 20 5.64 14.16 6.66
CA MET A 20 6.37 13.62 5.51
C MET A 20 5.44 12.84 4.57
N CYS A 21 4.55 11.99 5.13
CA CYS A 21 3.57 11.26 4.34
C CYS A 21 2.59 12.20 3.63
N LEU A 22 2.06 13.22 4.32
CA LEU A 22 1.15 14.21 3.75
C LEU A 22 1.82 15.05 2.67
N SER A 23 3.08 15.43 2.87
CA SER A 23 3.86 16.17 1.87
C SER A 23 4.03 15.35 0.59
N LEU A 24 4.35 14.05 0.73
CA LEU A 24 4.45 13.13 -0.41
C LEU A 24 3.10 12.92 -1.13
N ILE A 25 2.00 12.88 -0.37
CA ILE A 25 0.64 12.82 -0.90
C ILE A 25 0.37 14.06 -1.76
N ASN A 26 0.62 15.25 -1.21
CA ASN A 26 0.36 16.52 -1.89
C ASN A 26 1.19 16.67 -3.16
N LEU A 27 2.47 16.30 -3.12
CA LEU A 27 3.37 16.37 -4.28
C LEU A 27 2.88 15.54 -5.47
N THR A 28 2.20 14.42 -5.20
CA THR A 28 1.79 13.44 -6.24
C THR A 28 0.28 13.31 -6.37
N LYS A 29 -0.48 14.31 -5.90
CA LYS A 29 -1.95 14.32 -5.85
C LYS A 29 -2.63 13.95 -7.18
N TYR A 30 -2.12 14.46 -8.29
CA TYR A 30 -2.70 14.25 -9.62
C TYR A 30 -1.99 13.16 -10.43
N GLU A 31 -0.97 12.52 -9.87
CA GLU A 31 -0.19 11.51 -10.55
C GLU A 31 -0.94 10.16 -10.55
N ILE A 32 -1.43 9.75 -11.71
CA ILE A 32 -2.15 8.48 -11.88
C ILE A 32 -1.15 7.31 -11.82
N THR A 33 -1.62 6.13 -11.43
CA THR A 33 -0.80 4.92 -11.46
C THR A 33 -0.30 4.55 -12.87
N LYS A 34 0.86 3.89 -12.95
CA LYS A 34 1.40 3.31 -14.20
C LYS A 34 1.01 1.85 -14.35
N ILE A 35 0.58 1.45 -15.55
CA ILE A 35 0.31 0.04 -15.85
C ILE A 35 1.65 -0.71 -15.78
N PRO A 36 1.77 -1.80 -14.99
CA PRO A 36 2.97 -2.63 -14.98
C PRO A 36 3.27 -3.19 -16.37
N SER A 37 4.54 -3.18 -16.77
CA SER A 37 4.99 -3.64 -18.10
C SER A 37 4.48 -5.03 -18.45
N ASP A 38 4.43 -5.92 -17.46
CA ASP A 38 4.14 -7.34 -17.65
C ASP A 38 2.65 -7.59 -17.94
N ASN A 39 1.78 -6.64 -17.57
CA ASN A 39 0.33 -6.74 -17.74
C ASN A 39 -0.17 -6.03 -18.99
N PHE A 40 0.73 -5.49 -19.81
CA PHE A 40 0.36 -4.71 -20.98
C PHE A 40 -0.34 -5.55 -22.06
N LEU A 41 0.03 -6.83 -22.19
CA LEU A 41 -0.55 -7.76 -23.16
C LEU A 41 -2.02 -8.09 -22.83
N LEU A 42 -2.33 -8.33 -21.56
CA LEU A 42 -3.69 -8.62 -21.09
C LEU A 42 -4.65 -7.44 -21.27
N TYR A 43 -4.14 -6.21 -21.22
CA TYR A 43 -4.96 -5.02 -21.47
C TYR A 43 -5.44 -4.96 -22.92
N ASN A 44 -4.56 -5.26 -23.87
CA ASN A 44 -4.87 -5.19 -25.31
C ASN A 44 -5.67 -6.40 -25.81
N GLU A 45 -5.45 -7.60 -25.25
CA GLU A 45 -6.13 -8.83 -25.68
C GLU A 45 -7.64 -8.83 -25.33
N ILE A 46 -8.04 -8.14 -24.27
CA ILE A 46 -9.46 -8.08 -23.85
C ILE A 46 -10.25 -7.06 -24.68
N GLU A 47 -9.58 -6.04 -25.21
CA GLU A 47 -10.20 -4.96 -26.01
C GLU A 47 -10.03 -5.19 -27.53
N ILE A 48 -10.19 -6.43 -28.01
CA ILE A 48 -10.39 -6.66 -29.44
C ILE A 48 -11.80 -6.16 -29.79
N HIS A 49 -11.88 -4.89 -30.18
CA HIS A 49 -13.12 -4.27 -30.65
C HIS A 49 -13.35 -4.62 -32.12
N ASP A 50 -14.53 -5.16 -32.41
CA ASP A 50 -14.99 -5.41 -33.79
C ASP A 50 -15.36 -4.10 -34.54
N GLU A 51 -15.41 -2.96 -33.85
CA GLU A 51 -15.75 -1.64 -34.40
C GLU A 51 -14.61 -0.61 -34.28
N ILE A 52 -14.54 0.32 -35.23
CA ILE A 52 -13.53 1.38 -35.27
C ILE A 52 -13.77 2.37 -34.13
N LYS A 53 -12.80 2.47 -33.21
CA LYS A 53 -12.82 3.44 -32.10
C LYS A 53 -12.84 4.88 -32.61
N THR A 54 -13.59 5.75 -31.94
CA THR A 54 -13.59 7.18 -32.22
C THR A 54 -12.27 7.84 -31.77
N LEU A 55 -11.90 8.98 -32.37
CA LEU A 55 -10.68 9.71 -31.99
C LEU A 55 -10.64 10.07 -30.50
N THR A 56 -11.79 10.39 -29.91
CA THR A 56 -11.90 10.72 -28.48
C THR A 56 -11.58 9.51 -27.59
N GLU A 57 -12.00 8.32 -27.98
CA GLU A 57 -11.69 7.07 -27.26
C GLU A 57 -10.21 6.72 -27.38
N ILE A 58 -9.61 6.85 -28.57
CA ILE A 58 -8.18 6.62 -28.80
C ILE A 58 -7.34 7.59 -27.96
N CYS A 59 -7.70 8.87 -27.93
CA CYS A 59 -7.02 9.87 -27.11
C CYS A 59 -7.13 9.55 -25.61
N ARG A 60 -8.32 9.14 -25.14
CA ARG A 60 -8.53 8.72 -23.74
C ARG A 60 -7.68 7.50 -23.38
N GLU A 61 -7.67 6.47 -24.21
CA GLU A 61 -6.84 5.28 -24.01
C GLU A 61 -5.37 5.63 -23.98
N LYS A 62 -4.92 6.52 -24.86
CA LYS A 62 -3.52 6.98 -24.86
C LYS A 62 -3.15 7.72 -23.57
N ILE A 63 -4.05 8.56 -23.06
CA ILE A 63 -3.88 9.26 -21.77
C ILE A 63 -3.77 8.26 -20.62
N ILE A 64 -4.65 7.25 -20.59
CA ILE A 64 -4.68 6.20 -19.56
C ILE A 64 -3.42 5.36 -19.61
N HIS A 65 -3.09 4.82 -20.78
CA HIS A 65 -1.91 3.96 -20.98
C HIS A 65 -0.61 4.71 -20.65
N SER A 66 -0.52 5.99 -21.01
CA SER A 66 0.66 6.81 -20.72
C SER A 66 0.65 7.39 -19.30
N SER A 67 -0.41 7.12 -18.52
CA SER A 67 -0.61 7.60 -17.15
C SER A 67 -0.43 9.11 -17.00
N ILE A 68 -0.94 9.87 -17.97
CA ILE A 68 -0.75 11.33 -18.01
C ILE A 68 -1.62 11.97 -16.92
N PRO A 69 -1.05 12.83 -16.06
CA PRO A 69 -1.78 13.55 -15.01
C PRO A 69 -2.63 14.68 -15.62
N TRP A 70 -3.66 14.31 -16.37
CA TRP A 70 -4.49 15.22 -17.17
C TRP A 70 -5.16 16.32 -16.33
N LYS A 71 -5.40 16.08 -15.03
CA LYS A 71 -5.95 17.06 -14.08
C LYS A 71 -5.07 18.30 -13.85
N LEU A 72 -3.77 18.23 -14.20
CA LEU A 72 -2.86 19.38 -14.13
C LEU A 72 -3.02 20.33 -15.32
N TYR A 73 -3.60 19.86 -16.42
CA TYR A 73 -3.74 20.64 -17.64
C TYR A 73 -5.10 21.32 -17.69
N ASN A 74 -5.13 22.54 -18.23
CA ASN A 74 -6.37 23.29 -18.40
C ASN A 74 -7.15 22.77 -19.63
N LEU A 75 -7.88 21.67 -19.45
CA LEU A 75 -8.66 21.01 -20.49
C LEU A 75 -10.14 21.49 -20.48
N PRO A 76 -10.83 21.51 -21.63
CA PRO A 76 -12.25 21.84 -21.69
C PRO A 76 -13.12 20.96 -20.78
N THR A 77 -14.20 21.52 -20.25
CA THR A 77 -15.12 20.83 -19.32
C THR A 77 -15.75 19.56 -19.91
N SER A 78 -15.99 19.55 -21.21
CA SER A 78 -16.48 18.35 -21.92
C SER A 78 -15.47 17.20 -21.88
N VAL A 79 -14.18 17.50 -22.03
CA VAL A 79 -13.09 16.51 -22.00
C VAL A 79 -12.87 16.03 -20.58
N THR A 80 -12.82 16.93 -19.60
CA THR A 80 -12.63 16.54 -18.19
C THR A 80 -13.80 15.72 -17.65
N ALA A 81 -15.04 16.05 -18.02
CA ALA A 81 -16.22 15.25 -17.68
C ALA A 81 -16.17 13.85 -18.32
N ASN A 82 -15.73 13.75 -19.58
CA ASN A 82 -15.58 12.46 -20.26
C ASN A 82 -14.50 11.59 -19.57
N LEU A 83 -13.34 12.17 -19.27
CA LEU A 83 -12.25 11.48 -18.58
C LEU A 83 -12.63 11.05 -17.16
N ALA A 84 -13.39 11.88 -16.43
CA ALA A 84 -13.88 11.54 -15.09
C ALA A 84 -14.90 10.39 -15.10
N LYS A 85 -15.75 10.33 -16.13
CA LYS A 85 -16.79 9.28 -16.28
C LYS A 85 -16.20 7.91 -16.63
N HIS A 86 -15.01 7.90 -17.25
CA HIS A 86 -14.35 6.69 -17.73
C HIS A 86 -12.96 6.53 -17.09
N PRO A 87 -12.89 6.07 -15.83
CA PRO A 87 -11.61 5.84 -15.17
C PRO A 87 -10.82 4.75 -15.87
N GLY A 88 -9.51 4.96 -15.99
CA GLY A 88 -8.60 3.96 -16.53
C GLY A 88 -8.59 2.69 -15.71
N TYR A 89 -8.47 1.54 -16.38
CA TYR A 89 -8.35 0.24 -15.74
C TYR A 89 -7.44 -0.66 -16.56
N PHE A 90 -6.96 -1.73 -15.94
CA PHE A 90 -6.33 -2.85 -16.64
C PHE A 90 -6.76 -4.17 -15.98
N CYS A 91 -6.53 -5.29 -16.65
CA CYS A 91 -6.91 -6.61 -16.16
C CYS A 91 -5.68 -7.45 -15.86
N ILE A 92 -5.79 -8.31 -14.85
CA ILE A 92 -4.77 -9.29 -14.48
C ILE A 92 -5.39 -10.69 -14.37
N ASP A 93 -4.63 -11.73 -14.68
CA ASP A 93 -5.09 -13.11 -14.47
C ASP A 93 -5.11 -13.42 -12.95
N LEU A 94 -6.28 -13.83 -12.44
CA LEU A 94 -6.45 -14.24 -11.04
C LEU A 94 -5.67 -15.51 -10.73
N ASN A 95 -5.49 -16.40 -11.71
CA ASN A 95 -4.87 -17.70 -11.49
C ASN A 95 -3.37 -17.59 -11.21
N ASP A 96 -2.66 -16.67 -11.86
CA ASP A 96 -1.21 -16.50 -11.64
C ASP A 96 -0.89 -15.80 -10.31
N HIS A 97 -1.71 -14.85 -9.89
CA HIS A 97 -1.55 -14.22 -8.58
C HIS A 97 -1.89 -15.13 -7.39
N GLU A 98 -2.77 -16.13 -7.57
CA GLU A 98 -3.14 -17.08 -6.51
C GLU A 98 -2.27 -18.36 -6.49
N LYS A 99 -1.53 -18.67 -7.55
CA LYS A 99 -0.61 -19.83 -7.63
C LYS A 99 0.56 -19.75 -6.64
N ASN A 100 0.98 -18.56 -6.21
CA ASN A 100 1.98 -18.39 -5.16
C ASN A 100 1.53 -18.93 -3.78
N LYS A 101 0.30 -19.46 -3.65
CA LYS A 101 -0.22 -20.10 -2.43
C LYS A 101 -0.41 -21.62 -2.51
N ARG A 102 -0.27 -22.26 -3.67
CA ARG A 102 -0.59 -23.70 -3.81
C ARG A 102 0.53 -24.48 -4.47
N SER A 103 1.62 -24.68 -3.73
CA SER A 103 2.56 -25.76 -4.01
C SER A 103 2.02 -27.09 -3.49
N HIS A 104 0.91 -27.61 -4.02
CA HIS A 104 0.63 -29.05 -4.00
C HIS A 104 -0.32 -29.43 -5.15
N LYS A 105 0.12 -30.47 -5.86
CA LYS A 105 -0.47 -31.13 -7.03
C LYS A 105 -2.01 -31.12 -7.08
N SER A 106 -2.55 -30.76 -8.24
CA SER A 106 -3.59 -31.57 -8.87
C SER A 106 -3.50 -31.38 -10.38
N GLY A 107 -3.16 -32.46 -11.09
CA GLY A 107 -3.25 -32.54 -12.53
C GLY A 107 -4.70 -32.86 -12.90
N THR A 108 -5.44 -31.86 -13.33
CA THR A 108 -6.69 -32.05 -14.06
C THR A 108 -6.66 -31.12 -15.28
N THR A 109 -6.56 -31.74 -16.45
CA THR A 109 -6.75 -31.12 -17.76
C THR A 109 -8.23 -30.80 -17.93
N GLY A 110 -8.67 -29.70 -17.30
CA GLY A 110 -9.92 -29.03 -17.60
C GLY A 110 -9.61 -27.74 -18.36
N THR A 111 -10.39 -27.45 -19.40
CA THR A 111 -10.40 -26.17 -20.11
C THR A 111 -10.39 -25.00 -19.12
N LYS A 112 -9.25 -24.31 -19.02
CA LYS A 112 -9.05 -23.19 -18.07
C LYS A 112 -9.96 -22.04 -18.47
N SER A 113 -11.04 -21.83 -17.74
CA SER A 113 -11.73 -20.54 -17.73
C SER A 113 -10.79 -19.54 -17.05
N THR A 114 -10.14 -18.67 -17.84
CA THR A 114 -9.27 -17.60 -17.35
C THR A 114 -10.14 -16.55 -16.66
N SER A 115 -10.10 -16.50 -15.33
CA SER A 115 -10.79 -15.47 -14.55
C SER A 115 -9.87 -14.25 -14.45
N TYR A 116 -10.32 -13.11 -14.97
CA TYR A 116 -9.58 -11.85 -14.91
C TYR A 116 -10.08 -10.98 -13.75
N LEU A 117 -9.17 -10.25 -13.12
CA LEU A 117 -9.49 -9.19 -12.16
C LEU A 117 -9.26 -7.83 -12.81
N LYS A 118 -10.33 -7.05 -12.90
CA LYS A 118 -10.28 -5.64 -13.33
C LYS A 118 -9.75 -4.76 -12.20
N LEU A 119 -8.67 -4.03 -12.46
CA LEU A 119 -8.04 -3.09 -11.56
C LEU A 119 -8.19 -1.65 -12.07
N TYR A 120 -8.83 -0.79 -11.29
CA TYR A 120 -8.99 0.63 -11.61
C TYR A 120 -7.73 1.41 -11.24
N MET A 121 -7.22 2.19 -12.18
CA MET A 121 -6.08 3.09 -11.97
C MET A 121 -6.54 4.29 -11.13
N SER A 122 -5.69 4.74 -10.22
CA SER A 122 -6.03 5.79 -9.27
C SER A 122 -4.81 6.66 -8.94
N SER A 123 -5.06 7.90 -8.51
CA SER A 123 -4.06 8.72 -7.80
C SER A 123 -4.20 8.60 -6.27
N THR A 124 -5.15 7.78 -5.81
CA THR A 124 -5.56 7.67 -4.41
C THR A 124 -4.48 7.00 -3.55
N THR A 125 -4.33 7.54 -2.35
CA THR A 125 -3.47 6.99 -1.30
C THR A 125 -4.30 6.25 -0.27
N LEU A 126 -4.01 4.97 -0.06
CA LEU A 126 -4.61 4.18 1.01
C LEU A 126 -3.67 4.16 2.22
N ILE A 127 -4.13 4.69 3.35
CA ILE A 127 -3.38 4.75 4.62
C ILE A 127 -4.06 3.82 5.62
N ILE A 128 -3.34 2.79 6.07
CA ILE A 128 -3.80 1.83 7.06
C ILE A 128 -3.15 2.18 8.39
N VAL A 129 -3.96 2.46 9.41
CA VAL A 129 -3.49 2.89 10.73
C VAL A 129 -4.04 1.98 11.83
N PRO A 130 -3.27 1.76 12.92
CA PRO A 130 -3.81 1.21 14.16
C PRO A 130 -5.00 2.01 14.67
N ASP A 131 -5.96 1.33 15.33
CA ASP A 131 -7.20 1.98 15.78
C ASP A 131 -6.94 3.13 16.79
N ASN A 132 -5.86 3.06 17.58
CA ASN A 132 -5.47 4.11 18.54
C ASN A 132 -4.81 5.34 17.88
N LEU A 133 -4.26 5.22 16.67
CA LEU A 133 -3.61 6.32 15.95
C LEU A 133 -4.55 7.00 14.94
N PHE A 134 -5.74 6.45 14.72
CA PHE A 134 -6.66 6.95 13.70
C PHE A 134 -7.07 8.41 13.92
N ILE A 135 -7.48 8.77 15.14
CA ILE A 135 -7.90 10.15 15.47
C ILE A 135 -6.70 11.10 15.35
N GLN A 136 -5.52 10.67 15.80
CA GLN A 136 -4.30 11.44 15.65
C GLN A 136 -4.01 11.75 14.17
N TRP A 137 -4.15 10.78 13.27
CA TRP A 137 -3.99 11.02 11.83
C TRP A 137 -5.02 12.01 11.28
N VAL A 138 -6.28 11.95 11.74
CA VAL A 138 -7.33 12.90 11.36
C VAL A 138 -6.97 14.32 11.80
N ASP A 139 -6.50 14.47 13.04
CA ASP A 139 -6.10 15.77 13.57
C ASP A 139 -4.90 16.31 12.80
N GLU A 140 -3.85 15.52 12.60
CA GLU A 140 -2.65 15.91 11.83
C GLU A 140 -3.00 16.36 10.40
N ILE A 141 -3.91 15.64 9.74
CA ILE A 141 -4.43 16.04 8.43
C ILE A 141 -5.12 17.40 8.51
N ALA A 142 -5.99 17.62 9.50
CA ALA A 142 -6.73 18.87 9.66
C ALA A 142 -5.80 20.06 10.00
N HIS A 143 -4.71 19.82 10.74
CA HIS A 143 -3.75 20.85 11.11
C HIS A 143 -2.78 21.22 9.98
N HIS A 144 -2.44 20.27 9.10
CA HIS A 144 -1.38 20.45 8.10
C HIS A 144 -1.87 20.57 6.64
N VAL A 145 -3.16 20.32 6.38
CA VAL A 145 -3.74 20.40 5.03
C VAL A 145 -4.85 21.44 5.01
N GLU A 146 -4.81 22.34 4.03
CA GLU A 146 -5.88 23.32 3.84
C GLU A 146 -7.25 22.64 3.63
N PRO A 147 -8.33 23.21 4.21
CA PRO A 147 -9.68 22.69 3.99
C PRO A 147 -10.00 22.56 2.50
N ASN A 148 -10.57 21.41 2.11
CA ASN A 148 -10.92 21.05 0.72
C ASN A 148 -9.74 20.88 -0.25
N PHE A 149 -8.48 20.98 0.18
CA PHE A 149 -7.34 20.73 -0.71
C PHE A 149 -7.25 19.24 -1.11
N LEU A 150 -7.42 18.32 -0.16
CA LEU A 150 -7.52 16.89 -0.43
C LEU A 150 -8.94 16.40 -0.18
N LYS A 151 -9.47 15.51 -1.03
CA LYS A 151 -10.71 14.78 -0.74
C LYS A 151 -10.39 13.55 0.11
N ILE A 152 -10.90 13.50 1.34
CA ILE A 152 -10.48 12.49 2.33
C ILE A 152 -11.67 11.65 2.80
N LEU A 153 -11.51 10.33 2.74
CA LEU A 153 -12.44 9.35 3.31
C LEU A 153 -11.81 8.72 4.56
N CYS A 154 -12.48 8.86 5.69
CA CYS A 154 -12.07 8.29 6.97
C CYS A 154 -12.98 7.12 7.35
N ALA A 155 -12.43 5.90 7.38
CA ALA A 155 -13.16 4.67 7.66
C ALA A 155 -12.69 3.99 8.96
N ALA A 156 -13.55 3.95 9.98
CA ALA A 156 -13.31 3.22 11.22
C ALA A 156 -14.61 2.65 11.79
N ASN A 157 -14.53 1.52 12.52
CA ASN A 157 -15.72 0.81 13.00
C ASN A 157 -16.44 1.47 14.19
N TYR A 158 -15.78 2.40 14.88
CA TYR A 158 -16.21 2.97 16.16
C TYR A 158 -16.62 4.43 16.05
N ILE A 159 -16.71 4.99 14.83
CA ILE A 159 -17.15 6.37 14.64
C ILE A 159 -18.65 6.43 14.91
N LYS A 160 -19.00 7.06 16.04
CA LYS A 160 -20.38 7.46 16.30
C LYS A 160 -20.67 8.66 15.41
N SER A 161 -21.70 8.52 14.58
CA SER A 161 -22.02 9.43 13.48
C SER A 161 -22.26 10.88 13.89
N ASP A 162 -22.51 11.15 15.16
CA ASP A 162 -23.14 12.41 15.57
C ASP A 162 -22.19 13.35 16.34
N GLN A 163 -21.00 12.89 16.76
CA GLN A 163 -20.06 13.74 17.54
C GLN A 163 -18.87 14.24 16.72
N ILE A 164 -18.36 13.43 15.78
CA ILE A 164 -17.15 13.76 15.01
C ILE A 164 -17.49 14.50 13.72
N LYS A 165 -18.69 14.29 13.16
CA LYS A 165 -19.09 14.96 11.91
C LYS A 165 -19.16 16.48 12.12
N ASP A 166 -19.79 16.94 13.19
CA ASP A 166 -20.02 18.38 13.40
C ASP A 166 -18.73 19.20 13.55
N GLN A 167 -17.62 18.59 13.98
CA GLN A 167 -16.33 19.26 14.15
C GLN A 167 -15.54 19.40 12.85
N PHE A 168 -15.74 18.51 11.86
CA PHE A 168 -14.87 18.37 10.69
C PHE A 168 -15.63 18.41 9.34
N LEU A 169 -16.91 18.81 9.34
CA LEU A 169 -17.69 18.94 8.10
C LEU A 169 -17.22 20.13 7.23
N PRO A 170 -17.21 20.00 5.89
CA PRO A 170 -17.70 18.87 5.09
C PRO A 170 -16.64 17.80 4.74
N ASN A 171 -15.38 17.98 5.14
CA ASN A 171 -14.26 17.11 4.80
C ASN A 171 -13.26 17.08 5.96
N PRO A 172 -12.84 15.91 6.47
CA PRO A 172 -13.04 14.54 5.96
C PRO A 172 -14.46 13.93 6.04
N LYS A 173 -14.80 13.04 5.10
CA LYS A 173 -16.02 12.22 5.14
C LYS A 173 -15.81 10.99 6.02
N PHE A 174 -16.60 10.83 7.07
CA PHE A 174 -16.51 9.68 7.97
C PHE A 174 -17.52 8.57 7.62
N VAL A 175 -17.04 7.33 7.54
CA VAL A 175 -17.85 6.14 7.26
C VAL A 175 -17.51 4.97 8.19
N ASN A 176 -18.51 4.15 8.51
CA ASN A 176 -18.31 2.94 9.31
C ASN A 176 -18.02 1.70 8.47
N THR A 177 -18.33 1.77 7.17
CA THR A 177 -18.12 0.72 6.19
C THR A 177 -17.61 1.32 4.90
N ILE A 178 -16.65 0.64 4.27
CA ILE A 178 -16.05 1.07 3.01
C ILE A 178 -17.09 0.95 1.88
N PRO A 179 -17.15 1.92 0.96
CA PRO A 179 -17.93 1.80 -0.27
C PRO A 179 -17.70 0.48 -1.03
N GLU A 180 -18.78 -0.11 -1.53
CA GLU A 180 -18.73 -1.34 -2.30
C GLU A 180 -18.30 -1.12 -3.77
N SER A 181 -18.45 0.11 -4.27
CA SER A 181 -18.02 0.47 -5.62
C SER A 181 -16.55 0.91 -5.64
N PRO A 182 -15.69 0.32 -6.47
CA PRO A 182 -14.30 0.77 -6.62
C PRO A 182 -14.22 2.17 -7.26
N VAL A 183 -15.21 2.56 -8.06
CA VAL A 183 -15.25 3.87 -8.71
C VAL A 183 -15.47 4.99 -7.68
N GLU A 184 -16.22 4.74 -6.61
CA GLU A 184 -16.36 5.72 -5.53
C GLU A 184 -15.05 5.90 -4.76
N LEU A 185 -14.24 4.84 -4.62
CA LEU A 185 -12.97 4.90 -3.89
C LEU A 185 -11.93 5.77 -4.60
N ILE A 186 -11.89 5.73 -5.93
CA ILE A 186 -10.89 6.49 -6.72
C ILE A 186 -11.20 7.99 -6.81
N GLU A 187 -12.37 8.44 -6.36
CA GLU A 187 -12.72 9.86 -6.30
C GLU A 187 -12.02 10.60 -5.16
N TYR A 188 -11.62 9.87 -4.12
CA TYR A 188 -10.88 10.40 -2.98
C TYR A 188 -9.38 10.45 -3.28
N ASP A 189 -8.71 11.48 -2.78
CA ASP A 189 -7.25 11.59 -2.87
C ASP A 189 -6.59 10.74 -1.77
N VAL A 190 -7.23 10.66 -0.60
CA VAL A 190 -6.76 9.90 0.55
C VAL A 190 -7.90 9.08 1.15
N ILE A 191 -7.64 7.80 1.41
CA ILE A 191 -8.50 6.93 2.21
C ILE A 191 -7.73 6.52 3.45
N LEU A 192 -8.15 7.02 4.61
CA LEU A 192 -7.64 6.64 5.90
C LEU A 192 -8.53 5.54 6.47
N ILE A 193 -7.95 4.36 6.74
CA ILE A 193 -8.70 3.21 7.24
C ILE A 193 -8.06 2.64 8.51
N SER A 194 -8.90 2.38 9.51
CA SER A 194 -8.48 1.68 10.71
C SER A 194 -8.33 0.17 10.46
N GLN A 195 -7.36 -0.46 11.12
CA GLN A 195 -7.10 -1.90 10.93
C GLN A 195 -8.31 -2.77 11.27
N SER A 196 -9.06 -2.46 12.33
CA SER A 196 -10.29 -3.19 12.65
C SER A 196 -11.34 -3.08 11.53
N CYS A 197 -11.46 -1.92 10.88
CA CYS A 197 -12.37 -1.70 9.76
C CYS A 197 -11.94 -2.50 8.52
N LEU A 198 -10.64 -2.49 8.21
CA LEU A 198 -10.06 -3.28 7.13
C LEU A 198 -10.36 -4.78 7.30
N ASN A 199 -10.09 -5.32 8.48
CA ASN A 199 -10.34 -6.74 8.78
C ASN A 199 -11.82 -7.11 8.64
N LYS A 200 -12.73 -6.25 9.12
CA LYS A 200 -14.19 -6.46 9.03
C LYS A 200 -14.68 -6.46 7.58
N SER A 201 -14.15 -5.55 6.76
CA SER A 201 -14.48 -5.43 5.33
C SER A 201 -14.18 -6.72 4.55
N PHE A 202 -13.03 -7.34 4.80
CA PHE A 202 -12.65 -8.60 4.14
C PHE A 202 -13.33 -9.83 4.76
N ALA A 203 -13.58 -9.85 6.07
CA ALA A 203 -14.26 -10.97 6.72
C ALA A 203 -15.73 -11.14 6.29
N ASN A 204 -16.47 -10.03 6.15
CA ASN A 204 -17.87 -10.05 5.72
C ASN A 204 -18.03 -10.60 4.29
N LYS A 205 -17.10 -10.27 3.39
CA LYS A 205 -17.13 -10.76 2.00
C LYS A 205 -16.83 -12.25 1.89
N ASN A 206 -15.94 -12.80 2.72
CA ASN A 206 -15.71 -14.25 2.78
C ASN A 206 -16.96 -15.01 3.22
N ARG A 207 -17.72 -14.49 4.20
CA ARG A 207 -18.98 -15.10 4.67
C ARG A 207 -20.10 -15.02 3.62
N ASN A 208 -20.23 -13.88 2.93
CA ASN A 208 -21.25 -13.71 1.90
C ASN A 208 -20.93 -14.51 0.63
N SER A 209 -19.65 -14.66 0.29
CA SER A 209 -19.17 -15.51 -0.82
C SER A 209 -19.55 -16.99 -0.63
N GLN A 210 -19.59 -17.48 0.62
CA GLN A 210 -19.99 -18.87 0.90
C GLN A 210 -21.50 -19.09 0.78
N LYS A 211 -22.32 -18.04 0.94
CA LYS A 211 -23.78 -18.13 0.86
C LYS A 211 -24.33 -18.02 -0.56
N ASN A 212 -23.70 -17.19 -1.40
CA ASN A 212 -24.28 -16.80 -2.69
C ASN A 212 -23.62 -17.46 -3.91
N GLY A 213 -22.65 -18.37 -3.74
CA GLY A 213 -21.95 -19.06 -4.83
C GLY A 213 -21.03 -18.17 -5.69
N ASN A 214 -21.20 -16.85 -5.67
CA ASN A 214 -20.35 -15.87 -6.34
C ASN A 214 -19.37 -15.24 -5.35
N SER A 215 -18.07 -15.52 -5.53
CA SER A 215 -17.01 -14.84 -4.79
C SER A 215 -16.81 -13.43 -5.32
N GLN A 216 -17.55 -12.46 -4.76
CA GLN A 216 -17.33 -11.05 -5.09
C GLN A 216 -16.02 -10.56 -4.48
N VAL A 217 -15.13 -10.09 -5.34
CA VAL A 217 -13.85 -9.50 -4.93
C VAL A 217 -14.10 -8.20 -4.14
N PRO A 218 -13.41 -7.98 -3.00
CA PRO A 218 -13.48 -6.71 -2.27
C PRO A 218 -13.14 -5.50 -3.14
N SER A 219 -13.86 -4.39 -2.98
CA SER A 219 -13.64 -3.15 -3.75
C SER A 219 -12.23 -2.62 -3.57
N LEU A 220 -11.69 -2.73 -2.36
CA LEU A 220 -10.30 -2.37 -2.07
C LEU A 220 -9.26 -3.17 -2.89
N ARG A 221 -9.58 -4.40 -3.31
CA ARG A 221 -8.72 -5.25 -4.15
C ARG A 221 -8.89 -4.97 -5.64
N GLN A 222 -9.94 -4.24 -6.03
CA GLN A 222 -10.22 -3.83 -7.41
C GLN A 222 -9.61 -2.47 -7.76
N VAL A 223 -8.96 -1.78 -6.82
CA VAL A 223 -8.27 -0.52 -7.06
C VAL A 223 -6.77 -0.76 -7.09
N TYR A 224 -6.11 -0.20 -8.10
CA TYR A 224 -4.66 -0.09 -8.17
C TYR A 224 -4.22 1.23 -7.54
N TRP A 225 -3.85 1.16 -6.26
CA TRP A 225 -3.54 2.32 -5.43
C TRP A 225 -2.25 2.99 -5.87
N LYS A 226 -2.23 4.33 -5.88
CA LYS A 226 -0.98 5.06 -6.13
C LYS A 226 0.04 4.80 -5.04
N ARG A 227 -0.40 4.88 -3.78
CA ARG A 227 0.41 4.64 -2.59
C ARG A 227 -0.39 3.83 -1.57
N LEU A 228 0.23 2.79 -1.03
CA LEU A 228 -0.21 2.08 0.16
C LEU A 228 0.73 2.43 1.30
N ILE A 229 0.23 3.09 2.33
CA ILE A 229 0.98 3.49 3.53
C ILE A 229 0.44 2.68 4.70
N ILE A 230 1.33 2.06 5.47
CA ILE A 230 0.98 1.36 6.70
C ILE A 230 1.73 2.00 7.84
N ASP A 231 0.97 2.59 8.77
CA ASP A 231 1.53 3.03 10.03
C ASP A 231 1.67 1.86 10.99
N GLU A 232 2.72 1.89 11.82
CA GLU A 232 3.23 0.74 12.56
C GLU A 232 3.52 -0.48 11.65
N GLY A 233 4.39 -0.25 10.67
CA GLY A 233 4.78 -1.23 9.64
C GLY A 233 5.31 -2.58 10.15
N HIS A 234 5.67 -2.73 11.43
CA HIS A 234 6.00 -4.03 12.02
C HIS A 234 4.84 -5.05 11.90
N ILE A 235 3.59 -4.57 11.79
CA ILE A 235 2.39 -5.41 11.67
C ILE A 235 2.41 -6.30 10.41
N VAL A 236 2.98 -5.81 9.30
CA VAL A 236 3.05 -6.59 8.04
C VAL A 236 4.16 -7.64 8.02
N GLN A 237 5.06 -7.61 9.00
CA GLN A 237 6.08 -8.65 9.18
C GLN A 237 5.47 -9.97 9.68
N SER A 238 4.33 -9.90 10.35
CA SER A 238 3.61 -11.09 10.80
C SER A 238 3.06 -11.89 9.62
N LYS A 239 3.36 -13.19 9.55
CA LYS A 239 2.81 -14.10 8.52
C LYS A 239 1.33 -14.41 8.77
N THR A 240 0.90 -14.41 10.03
CA THR A 240 -0.42 -14.85 10.49
C THR A 240 -1.42 -13.71 10.65
N SER A 241 -0.96 -12.47 10.80
CA SER A 241 -1.84 -11.31 10.93
C SER A 241 -2.78 -11.17 9.72
N ASN A 242 -4.09 -11.08 9.96
CA ASN A 242 -5.09 -10.84 8.92
C ASN A 242 -4.81 -9.54 8.17
N ALA A 243 -4.43 -8.47 8.90
CA ALA A 243 -4.08 -7.19 8.29
C ALA A 243 -2.88 -7.36 7.33
N ALA A 244 -1.85 -8.10 7.74
CA ALA A 244 -0.71 -8.40 6.90
C ALA A 244 -1.10 -9.19 5.64
N GLN A 245 -1.96 -10.19 5.78
CA GLN A 245 -2.47 -10.96 4.65
C GLN A 245 -3.29 -10.11 3.68
N ILE A 246 -4.15 -9.22 4.19
CA ILE A 246 -4.93 -8.29 3.38
C ILE A 246 -4.00 -7.33 2.62
N CYS A 247 -3.02 -6.74 3.29
CA CYS A 247 -2.07 -5.80 2.66
C CYS A 247 -1.25 -6.43 1.52
N ARG A 248 -0.99 -7.75 1.59
CA ARG A 248 -0.35 -8.51 0.50
C ARG A 248 -1.25 -8.65 -0.72
N LEU A 249 -2.57 -8.72 -0.52
CA LEU A 249 -3.57 -8.89 -1.58
C LEU A 249 -3.94 -7.58 -2.30
N LEU A 250 -3.74 -6.43 -1.65
CA LEU A 250 -3.97 -5.13 -2.27
C LEU A 250 -2.96 -4.90 -3.41
N PHE A 251 -3.35 -4.17 -4.44
CA PHE A 251 -2.46 -3.82 -5.55
C PHE A 251 -2.09 -2.34 -5.47
N SER A 252 -0.80 -2.03 -5.51
CA SER A 252 -0.33 -0.64 -5.45
C SER A 252 0.94 -0.45 -6.26
N GLU A 253 1.13 0.76 -6.79
CA GLU A 253 2.39 1.15 -7.44
C GLU A 253 3.47 1.40 -6.40
N ARG A 254 3.10 2.06 -5.29
CA ARG A 254 4.03 2.45 -4.24
C ARG A 254 3.64 1.90 -2.88
N ARG A 255 4.62 1.53 -2.07
CA ARG A 255 4.40 0.92 -0.74
C ARG A 255 5.33 1.50 0.30
N TRP A 256 4.75 1.99 1.40
CA TRP A 256 5.47 2.58 2.52
C TRP A 256 5.10 1.87 3.81
N ALA A 257 6.11 1.34 4.50
CA ALA A 257 5.99 0.89 5.87
C ALA A 257 6.54 1.99 6.78
N VAL A 258 5.69 2.63 7.56
CA VAL A 258 6.05 3.71 8.46
C VAL A 258 6.15 3.12 9.87
N SER A 259 7.32 3.20 10.49
CA SER A 259 7.51 2.67 11.84
C SER A 259 8.72 3.30 12.51
N GLY A 260 8.62 3.66 13.79
CA GLY A 260 9.79 4.11 14.55
C GLY A 260 10.79 3.00 14.86
N THR A 261 10.33 1.76 14.88
CA THR A 261 11.14 0.55 15.05
C THR A 261 10.85 -0.40 13.88
N PRO A 262 11.46 -0.15 12.71
CA PRO A 262 11.22 -0.97 11.52
C PRO A 262 11.58 -2.45 11.73
N THR A 263 12.33 -2.76 12.78
CA THR A 263 12.55 -4.08 13.38
C THR A 263 12.55 -3.86 14.89
N SER A 264 11.79 -4.65 15.64
CA SER A 264 11.63 -4.44 17.08
C SER A 264 12.94 -4.57 17.88
N GLY A 265 14.01 -5.15 17.32
CA GLY A 265 15.25 -5.46 18.02
C GLY A 265 16.57 -4.95 17.40
N LEU A 266 16.66 -4.41 16.17
CA LEU A 266 17.96 -3.92 15.63
C LEU A 266 18.57 -2.72 16.38
N THR A 267 17.90 -2.18 17.40
CA THR A 267 18.62 -1.44 18.44
C THR A 267 19.37 -2.47 19.28
N LYS A 268 20.68 -2.60 19.05
CA LYS A 268 21.74 -3.40 19.72
C LYS A 268 21.69 -3.55 21.26
N ILE A 269 20.67 -3.04 21.93
CA ILE A 269 20.56 -2.90 23.38
C ILE A 269 19.99 -4.18 24.04
N TYR A 270 19.32 -5.08 23.31
CA TYR A 270 18.72 -6.31 23.89
C TYR A 270 18.76 -7.56 23.01
N MET A 271 19.66 -7.66 22.03
CA MET A 271 19.75 -8.89 21.23
C MET A 271 20.49 -9.97 22.04
N GLU A 272 19.72 -10.92 22.58
CA GLU A 272 20.27 -12.20 23.00
C GLU A 272 20.72 -12.97 21.74
N GLU A 273 21.86 -13.69 21.83
CA GLU A 273 22.42 -14.53 20.77
C GLU A 273 21.41 -15.61 20.35
N GLY A 274 20.51 -15.27 19.41
CA GLY A 274 19.42 -16.13 18.95
C GLY A 274 18.22 -15.40 18.35
N GLU A 275 18.02 -14.11 18.67
CA GLU A 275 16.91 -13.32 18.11
C GLU A 275 17.22 -12.70 16.74
N GLU A 276 18.50 -12.53 16.39
CA GLU A 276 18.96 -11.90 15.14
C GLU A 276 18.41 -12.60 13.89
N ASP A 277 18.42 -13.93 13.87
CA ASP A 277 17.90 -14.73 12.77
C ASP A 277 16.40 -14.47 12.54
N THR A 278 15.65 -14.31 13.62
CA THR A 278 14.20 -14.09 13.55
C THR A 278 13.88 -12.69 13.02
N GLU A 279 14.71 -11.70 13.33
CA GLU A 279 14.55 -10.32 12.88
C GLU A 279 14.89 -10.17 11.39
N LEU A 280 16.00 -10.76 10.95
CA LEU A 280 16.38 -10.76 9.53
C LEU A 280 15.35 -11.50 8.67
N GLN A 281 14.72 -12.54 9.22
CA GLN A 281 13.58 -13.20 8.56
C GLN A 281 12.35 -12.30 8.50
N ARG A 282 12.02 -11.56 9.58
CA ARG A 282 10.89 -10.60 9.59
C ARG A 282 11.11 -9.47 8.58
N LEU A 283 12.34 -8.97 8.48
CA LEU A 283 12.73 -7.98 7.46
C LEU A 283 12.62 -8.57 6.05
N GLY A 284 13.04 -9.82 5.87
CA GLY A 284 12.84 -10.55 4.63
C GLY A 284 11.36 -10.65 4.23
N VAL A 285 10.46 -10.90 5.19
CA VAL A 285 9.01 -10.89 4.96
C VAL A 285 8.51 -9.51 4.54
N LEU A 286 9.00 -8.44 5.16
CA LEU A 286 8.63 -7.07 4.80
C LEU A 286 9.07 -6.74 3.36
N ILE A 287 10.32 -7.05 3.01
CA ILE A 287 10.90 -6.78 1.70
C ILE A 287 10.24 -7.62 0.60
N SER A 288 10.12 -8.93 0.81
CA SER A 288 9.52 -9.83 -0.18
C SER A 288 8.01 -9.66 -0.30
N ASN A 289 7.26 -9.77 0.80
CA ASN A 289 5.81 -9.88 0.73
C ASN A 289 5.10 -8.54 0.74
N PHE A 290 5.60 -7.56 1.51
CA PHE A 290 4.99 -6.24 1.55
C PHE A 290 5.53 -5.34 0.44
N LEU A 291 6.83 -5.04 0.41
CA LEU A 291 7.43 -4.12 -0.57
C LEU A 291 7.51 -4.70 -1.99
N LYS A 292 7.44 -6.04 -2.14
CA LYS A 292 7.52 -6.74 -3.42
C LYS A 292 8.83 -6.45 -4.18
N LEU A 293 9.95 -6.44 -3.46
CA LEU A 293 11.26 -6.21 -4.06
C LEU A 293 11.75 -7.43 -4.84
N GLU A 294 12.09 -7.26 -6.12
CA GLU A 294 12.73 -8.32 -6.91
C GLU A 294 14.23 -8.43 -6.63
N PRO A 295 14.81 -9.65 -6.62
CA PRO A 295 14.19 -10.94 -6.93
C PRO A 295 13.50 -11.61 -5.73
N TYR A 296 13.52 -10.98 -4.54
CA TYR A 296 13.02 -11.59 -3.31
C TYR A 296 11.49 -11.76 -3.28
N TYR A 297 10.75 -11.03 -4.11
CA TYR A 297 9.32 -11.21 -4.28
C TYR A 297 9.01 -12.49 -5.07
N THR A 298 9.64 -12.67 -6.23
CA THR A 298 9.46 -13.88 -7.04
C THR A 298 10.10 -15.11 -6.38
N GLN A 299 11.26 -14.94 -5.72
CA GLN A 299 12.00 -16.00 -5.06
C GLN A 299 12.37 -15.66 -3.61
N PRO A 300 11.42 -15.79 -2.65
CA PRO A 300 11.67 -15.45 -1.25
C PRO A 300 12.81 -16.24 -0.58
N LYS A 301 13.14 -17.43 -1.10
CA LYS A 301 14.24 -18.27 -0.58
C LYS A 301 15.61 -17.63 -0.78
N LEU A 302 15.78 -16.79 -1.81
CA LEU A 302 17.03 -16.08 -2.08
C LEU A 302 17.39 -15.13 -0.93
N TRP A 303 16.42 -14.58 -0.22
CA TRP A 303 16.72 -13.74 0.95
C TRP A 303 17.51 -14.51 2.01
N THR A 304 17.09 -15.74 2.31
CA THR A 304 17.81 -16.57 3.27
C THR A 304 19.17 -17.01 2.73
N GLN A 305 19.26 -17.36 1.45
CA GLN A 305 20.49 -17.88 0.84
C GLN A 305 21.57 -16.81 0.60
N ASP A 306 21.17 -15.63 0.13
CA ASP A 306 22.08 -14.59 -0.32
C ASP A 306 22.35 -13.51 0.75
N ILE A 307 21.44 -13.35 1.71
CA ILE A 307 21.54 -12.30 2.74
C ILE A 307 21.74 -12.90 4.12
N ILE A 308 20.82 -13.75 4.59
CA ILE A 308 20.88 -14.28 5.97
C ILE A 308 22.10 -15.19 6.17
N ASN A 309 22.22 -16.26 5.38
CA ASN A 309 23.30 -17.24 5.56
C ASN A 309 24.70 -16.62 5.44
N PRO A 310 24.99 -15.70 4.49
CA PRO A 310 26.30 -15.08 4.40
C PRO A 310 26.61 -14.09 5.52
N LEU A 311 25.58 -13.50 6.14
CA LEU A 311 25.74 -12.57 7.26
C LEU A 311 26.02 -13.33 8.56
N ILE A 312 25.27 -14.41 8.83
CA ILE A 312 25.52 -15.31 9.98
C ILE A 312 26.91 -15.95 9.90
N ASN A 313 27.30 -16.41 8.72
CA ASN A 313 28.62 -17.03 8.51
C ASN A 313 29.77 -16.01 8.39
N SER A 314 29.50 -14.71 8.64
CA SER A 314 30.46 -13.60 8.54
C SER A 314 31.30 -13.61 7.24
N ARG A 315 30.67 -13.95 6.11
CA ARG A 315 31.35 -14.00 4.81
C ARG A 315 31.79 -12.59 4.41
N TYR A 316 33.03 -12.46 3.96
CA TYR A 316 33.57 -11.17 3.52
C TYR A 316 32.66 -10.47 2.49
N GLY A 317 32.29 -9.22 2.77
CA GLY A 317 31.45 -8.39 1.91
C GLY A 317 29.93 -8.55 2.09
N SER A 318 29.46 -9.50 2.92
CA SER A 318 28.01 -9.68 3.17
C SER A 318 27.37 -8.46 3.83
N GLU A 319 28.07 -7.83 4.77
CA GLU A 319 27.62 -6.59 5.44
C GLU A 319 27.45 -5.43 4.46
N LEU A 320 28.34 -5.30 3.46
CA LEU A 320 28.24 -4.25 2.44
C LEU A 320 27.03 -4.47 1.53
N ILE A 321 26.78 -5.72 1.11
CA ILE A 321 25.60 -6.06 0.31
C ILE A 321 24.32 -5.76 1.09
N PHE A 322 24.28 -6.20 2.35
CA PHE A 322 23.15 -5.94 3.25
C PHE A 322 22.95 -4.43 3.44
N SER A 323 24.00 -3.69 3.79
CA SER A 323 23.95 -2.23 3.99
C SER A 323 23.47 -1.50 2.73
N ASN A 324 23.94 -1.90 1.55
CA ASN A 324 23.49 -1.30 0.28
C ASN A 324 21.99 -1.51 0.05
N ILE A 325 21.48 -2.70 0.30
CA ILE A 325 20.05 -3.00 0.17
C ILE A 325 19.26 -2.17 1.18
N ILE A 326 19.68 -2.16 2.45
CA ILE A 326 19.00 -1.43 3.52
C ILE A 326 19.01 0.08 3.25
N ASN A 327 20.15 0.67 2.87
CA ASN A 327 20.25 2.09 2.55
C ASN A 327 19.40 2.48 1.34
N SER A 328 19.12 1.54 0.43
CA SER A 328 18.27 1.80 -0.73
C SER A 328 16.76 1.73 -0.41
N ILE A 329 16.37 1.11 0.70
CA ILE A 329 14.97 0.84 1.05
C ILE A 329 14.53 1.64 2.28
N ILE A 330 15.42 1.81 3.26
CA ILE A 330 15.12 2.45 4.54
C ILE A 330 15.56 3.91 4.49
N ILE A 331 14.61 4.79 4.81
CA ILE A 331 14.88 6.20 5.08
C ILE A 331 14.85 6.39 6.59
N ARG A 332 15.98 6.84 7.15
CA ARG A 332 16.12 7.16 8.58
C ARG A 332 17.07 8.34 8.75
N HIS A 333 16.57 9.44 9.32
CA HIS A 333 17.40 10.56 9.74
C HIS A 333 18.08 10.23 11.06
N GLN A 334 19.36 10.56 11.18
CA GLN A 334 20.04 10.41 12.47
C GLN A 334 19.62 11.54 13.42
N PRO A 335 19.50 11.28 14.73
CA PRO A 335 19.21 12.32 15.73
C PRO A 335 20.20 13.49 15.68
N ASN A 336 21.45 13.24 15.28
CA ASN A 336 22.48 14.27 15.16
C ASN A 336 22.31 15.18 13.93
N GLN A 337 21.41 14.83 13.01
CA GLN A 337 21.12 15.61 11.79
C GLN A 337 19.87 16.49 11.93
N THR A 338 19.07 16.31 12.98
CA THR A 338 17.95 17.20 13.26
C THR A 338 18.46 18.37 14.12
N ASN A 339 18.19 19.61 13.68
CA ASN A 339 18.51 20.84 14.43
C ASN A 339 17.69 20.99 15.74
N ILE A 340 17.17 19.90 16.28
CA ILE A 340 16.26 19.86 17.42
C ILE A 340 17.06 19.35 18.62
N LYS A 341 17.35 20.24 19.58
CA LYS A 341 17.88 19.83 20.89
C LYS A 341 16.79 19.07 21.64
N LEU A 342 16.89 17.74 21.64
CA LEU A 342 16.05 16.89 22.49
C LEU A 342 16.47 17.09 23.96
N PRO A 343 15.52 17.15 24.92
CA PRO A 343 15.84 17.13 26.33
C PRO A 343 16.55 15.81 26.71
N ASN A 344 17.37 15.85 27.75
CA ASN A 344 18.08 14.66 28.22
C ASN A 344 17.09 13.56 28.63
N PHE A 345 17.36 12.34 28.20
CA PHE A 345 16.56 11.19 28.56
C PHE A 345 16.84 10.78 30.01
N HIS A 346 15.82 10.80 30.87
CA HIS A 346 15.93 10.33 32.25
C HIS A 346 15.30 8.94 32.37
N HIS A 347 16.12 7.93 32.70
CA HIS A 347 15.64 6.60 33.09
C HIS A 347 15.73 6.48 34.61
N GLU A 348 14.60 6.47 35.31
CA GLU A 348 14.53 6.03 36.70
C GLU A 348 14.00 4.61 36.75
N LYS A 349 14.77 3.69 37.32
CA LYS A 349 14.29 2.34 37.67
C LYS A 349 13.55 2.46 39.00
N LEU A 350 12.23 2.27 38.96
CA LEU A 350 11.44 2.05 40.17
C LEU A 350 11.66 0.59 40.59
N TYR A 351 12.24 0.39 41.77
CA TYR A 351 12.48 -0.91 42.38
C TYR A 351 11.31 -1.36 43.24
#